data_AF-A0A9P9RVG8-F1
#
_entry.id   AF-A0A9P9RVG8-F1
#
_cell.length_a   1.000
_cell.length_b   1.000
_cell.length_c   1.000
_cell.angle_alpha   90.00
_cell.angle_beta   90.00
_cell.angle_gamma   90.00
#
_symmetry.space_group_name_H-M   'P 1'
#
loop_
_entity.id
_entity.type
_entity.pdbx_description
1 polymer ?
#
loop_
_entity_poly.entity_id
_entity_poly.type
_entity_poly.pdbx_seq_one_letter_code
_entity_poly.pdbx_strand_id
1 'polypeptide(L)'
;MATEAKLDMPTSAGAYVLQNATATSDAFLIVKAREAGEFGGFKDNDISPSWSSLGGETLSPYDHQHPCGSSGGPVVAVVAGFAPVALGTEIQGSISCPASFIALYGFKTSTGLLSRAGILPSSTSFDSPGVFAKISMGYSKYAEHRHKMKPGMEKFLQSLSGTNIKTLADLVKWNQERPDLAGSKRKTCPTKNTKRRLPDPTNSAWKKGLELVFDKYDLDAIVAPAWTQMSIYAAWSGSPRAAVPLSQYKNKKPYGLGFVGRRFGDEQLLQIMNLYEISFPRRLTPERMHWKRWGKLLPAAWTCQ
;
A
#
# COMPACT_ATOMS: atom_id res chain seq x y z
N MET A 1 4.67 -7.38 3.78
CA MET A 1 4.18 -8.10 4.98
C MET A 1 5.22 -9.12 5.47
N ALA A 2 5.15 -9.55 6.73
CA ALA A 2 6.05 -10.51 7.38
C ALA A 2 5.97 -11.92 6.78
N THR A 3 7.08 -12.47 6.30
CA THR A 3 7.18 -13.83 5.75
C THR A 3 8.03 -14.71 6.64
N GLU A 4 7.60 -15.96 6.85
CA GLU A 4 8.35 -16.93 7.64
C GLU A 4 9.72 -17.24 7.01
N ALA A 5 10.72 -17.49 7.87
CA ALA A 5 12.11 -17.70 7.43
C ALA A 5 12.29 -18.87 6.45
N LYS A 6 11.42 -19.88 6.49
CA LYS A 6 11.49 -21.06 5.60
C LYS A 6 11.23 -20.74 4.14
N LEU A 7 10.58 -19.60 3.87
CA LEU A 7 10.29 -19.15 2.50
C LEU A 7 11.45 -18.38 1.86
N ASP A 8 12.55 -18.16 2.59
CA ASP A 8 13.74 -17.41 2.16
C ASP A 8 13.40 -16.03 1.57
N MET A 9 12.40 -15.37 2.16
CA MET A 9 11.95 -14.04 1.76
C MET A 9 12.15 -13.06 2.91
N PRO A 10 13.02 -12.06 2.76
CA PRO A 10 13.18 -11.01 3.74
C PRO A 10 11.97 -10.08 3.81
N THR A 11 11.60 -9.68 5.03
CA THR A 11 10.62 -8.63 5.32
C THR A 11 11.33 -7.32 5.58
N SER A 12 11.69 -6.63 4.50
CA SER A 12 12.57 -5.45 4.58
C SER A 12 11.85 -4.12 4.60
N ALA A 13 10.60 -4.06 4.14
CA ALA A 13 9.91 -2.80 3.86
C ALA A 13 10.76 -1.86 2.97
N GLY A 14 11.55 -2.43 2.05
CA GLY A 14 12.42 -1.65 1.16
C GLY A 14 13.59 -0.95 1.86
N ALA A 15 13.80 -1.19 3.16
CA ALA A 15 14.93 -0.67 3.92
C ALA A 15 16.12 -1.63 3.80
N TYR A 16 17.26 -1.12 3.34
CA TYR A 16 18.50 -1.90 3.16
C TYR A 16 18.95 -2.60 4.45
N VAL A 17 18.80 -1.95 5.60
CA VAL A 17 19.14 -2.51 6.93
C VAL A 17 18.36 -3.78 7.29
N LEU A 18 17.20 -3.99 6.67
CA LEU A 18 16.35 -5.16 6.89
C LEU A 18 16.43 -6.15 5.73
N GLN A 19 17.45 -6.07 4.87
CA GLN A 19 17.60 -6.94 3.69
C GLN A 19 17.70 -8.43 4.01
N ASN A 20 18.15 -8.78 5.21
CA ASN A 20 18.24 -10.17 5.69
C ASN A 20 17.23 -10.45 6.81
N ALA A 21 16.32 -9.51 7.10
CA ALA A 21 15.38 -9.65 8.19
C ALA A 21 14.27 -10.62 7.80
N THR A 22 14.09 -11.71 8.55
CA THR A 22 13.02 -12.67 8.35
C THR A 22 12.03 -12.61 9.51
N ALA A 23 10.75 -12.87 9.25
CA ALA A 23 9.78 -12.93 10.33
C ALA A 23 9.76 -14.34 10.95
N THR A 24 9.43 -14.40 12.23
CA THR A 24 9.24 -15.66 12.97
C THR A 24 7.94 -16.38 12.59
N SER A 25 7.00 -15.67 11.97
CA SER A 25 5.74 -16.21 11.45
C SER A 25 5.24 -15.37 10.28
N ASP A 26 4.47 -16.00 9.39
CA ASP A 26 3.76 -15.28 8.33
C ASP A 26 2.80 -14.23 8.90
N ALA A 27 2.66 -13.12 8.17
CA ALA A 27 1.60 -12.17 8.40
C ALA A 27 0.26 -12.87 8.19
N PHE A 28 -0.74 -12.46 8.96
CA PHE A 28 -2.04 -13.11 8.95
C PHE A 28 -2.70 -13.15 7.56
N LEU A 29 -2.35 -12.20 6.68
CA LEU A 29 -2.86 -12.11 5.31
C LEU A 29 -1.95 -12.79 4.26
N ILE A 30 -0.73 -13.19 4.63
CA ILE A 30 0.16 -13.98 3.77
C ILE A 30 -0.23 -15.45 3.90
N VAL A 31 -1.25 -15.88 3.18
CA VAL A 31 -1.37 -17.31 2.87
C VAL A 31 -0.97 -17.60 1.43
N LYS A 32 -0.99 -16.65 0.48
CA LYS A 32 -0.55 -16.89 -0.92
C LYS A 32 0.02 -15.70 -1.72
N ALA A 33 0.17 -14.50 -1.16
CA ALA A 33 0.63 -13.32 -1.89
C ALA A 33 1.92 -12.73 -1.30
N ARG A 34 2.95 -12.55 -2.14
CA ARG A 34 4.26 -11.97 -1.79
C ARG A 34 4.21 -10.46 -2.03
N GLU A 35 4.69 -9.65 -1.08
CA GLU A 35 4.64 -8.18 -1.14
C GLU A 35 6.02 -7.53 -1.06
N ALA A 36 6.24 -6.47 -1.86
CA ALA A 36 7.29 -5.49 -1.66
C ALA A 36 6.65 -4.16 -1.20
N GLY A 37 6.91 -3.71 0.02
CA GLY A 37 6.47 -2.38 0.48
C GLY A 37 7.60 -1.37 0.35
N GLU A 38 7.32 -0.15 -0.12
CA GLU A 38 8.31 0.91 -0.33
C GLU A 38 8.11 2.05 0.68
N PHE A 39 9.18 2.55 1.32
CA PHE A 39 9.09 3.66 2.30
C PHE A 39 9.63 5.01 1.77
N GLY A 40 9.91 5.14 0.47
CA GLY A 40 10.53 6.33 -0.12
C GLY A 40 9.88 7.64 0.32
N GLY A 41 8.56 7.75 0.17
CA GLY A 41 7.81 8.98 0.50
C GLY A 41 7.70 9.31 2.00
N PHE A 42 8.09 8.41 2.91
CA PHE A 42 8.19 8.70 4.34
C PHE A 42 9.59 9.14 4.76
N LYS A 43 10.61 8.96 3.90
CA LYS A 43 11.99 9.35 4.19
C LYS A 43 12.24 10.83 3.88
N ASP A 44 11.67 11.32 2.78
CA ASP A 44 11.77 12.72 2.35
C ASP A 44 10.62 13.02 1.36
N ASN A 45 10.18 14.27 1.29
CA ASN A 45 9.19 14.73 0.30
C ASN A 45 9.78 14.79 -1.12
N ASP A 46 11.11 14.87 -1.22
CA ASP A 46 11.84 14.93 -2.50
C ASP A 46 12.16 13.53 -3.07
N ILE A 47 11.82 12.46 -2.34
CA ILE A 47 12.02 11.07 -2.79
C ILE A 47 10.70 10.54 -3.34
N SER A 48 10.76 9.85 -4.48
CA SER A 48 9.60 9.20 -5.09
C SER A 48 8.90 8.28 -4.08
N PRO A 49 7.56 8.28 -4.01
CA PRO A 49 6.83 7.40 -3.10
C PRO A 49 6.99 5.91 -3.45
N SER A 50 7.49 5.60 -4.65
CA SER A 50 7.73 4.24 -5.15
C SER A 50 9.20 3.82 -5.07
N TRP A 51 10.04 4.64 -4.45
CA TRP A 51 11.46 4.35 -4.28
C TRP A 51 11.74 3.61 -2.97
N SER A 52 12.74 2.74 -2.97
CA SER A 52 13.29 2.17 -1.75
C SER A 52 14.80 1.98 -1.83
N SER A 53 15.49 1.97 -0.69
CA SER A 53 16.96 1.85 -0.69
C SER A 53 17.44 0.44 -1.03
N LEU A 54 16.58 -0.56 -0.85
CA LEU A 54 16.85 -1.93 -1.25
C LEU A 54 16.43 -2.23 -2.70
N GLY A 55 15.26 -1.73 -3.12
CA GLY A 55 14.64 -2.08 -4.41
C GLY A 55 14.86 -1.06 -5.54
N GLY A 56 15.38 0.13 -5.24
CA GLY A 56 15.50 1.22 -6.21
C GLY A 56 14.14 1.86 -6.52
N GLU A 57 14.05 2.48 -7.71
CA GLU A 57 12.82 3.11 -8.20
C GLU A 57 11.93 2.10 -8.93
N THR A 58 10.69 1.94 -8.48
CA THR A 58 9.69 1.20 -9.26
C THR A 58 9.12 2.10 -10.36
N LEU A 59 9.12 1.61 -11.61
CA LEU A 59 8.64 2.36 -12.77
C LEU A 59 7.37 1.75 -13.37
N SER A 60 6.46 2.64 -13.77
CA SER A 60 5.24 2.34 -14.51
C SER A 60 5.54 1.81 -15.91
N PRO A 61 4.90 0.73 -16.37
CA PRO A 61 5.08 0.23 -17.74
C PRO A 61 4.34 1.05 -18.80
N TYR A 62 3.59 2.09 -18.43
CA TYR A 62 2.88 2.95 -19.38
C TYR A 62 3.72 4.14 -19.86
N ASP A 63 4.46 4.75 -18.94
CA ASP A 63 5.16 6.03 -19.15
C ASP A 63 6.57 6.08 -18.53
N HIS A 64 7.01 4.98 -17.92
CA HIS A 64 8.29 4.87 -17.20
C HIS A 64 8.48 5.94 -16.11
N GLN A 65 7.39 6.42 -15.51
CA GLN A 65 7.41 7.30 -14.35
C GLN A 65 7.04 6.52 -13.08
N HIS A 66 7.19 7.15 -11.90
CA HIS A 66 6.78 6.53 -10.65
C HIS A 66 5.26 6.21 -10.65
N PRO A 67 4.85 5.00 -10.23
CA PRO A 67 3.45 4.58 -10.19
C PRO A 67 2.67 5.16 -9.00
N CYS A 68 3.15 6.18 -8.30
CA CYS A 68 2.70 6.54 -6.94
C CYS A 68 2.98 5.42 -5.91
N GLY A 69 2.75 5.66 -4.63
CA GLY A 69 3.15 4.70 -3.59
C GLY A 69 2.41 4.89 -2.27
N SER A 70 2.74 4.11 -1.24
CA SER A 70 3.90 3.21 -1.08
C SER A 70 3.81 1.81 -1.71
N SER A 71 2.67 1.43 -2.30
CA SER A 71 2.51 0.08 -2.87
C SER A 71 2.83 0.05 -4.38
N GLY A 72 3.95 0.66 -4.80
CA GLY A 72 4.36 0.75 -6.21
C GLY A 72 4.74 -0.61 -6.79
N GLY A 73 5.66 -1.34 -6.16
CA GLY A 73 6.07 -2.68 -6.58
C GLY A 73 4.91 -3.67 -6.79
N PRO A 74 4.00 -3.86 -5.81
CA PRO A 74 2.87 -4.78 -5.92
C PRO A 74 1.92 -4.46 -7.08
N VAL A 75 1.58 -3.17 -7.29
CA VAL A 75 0.69 -2.79 -8.38
C VAL A 75 1.34 -3.03 -9.75
N VAL A 76 2.64 -2.74 -9.86
CA VAL A 76 3.41 -2.96 -11.09
C VAL A 76 3.57 -4.45 -11.37
N ALA A 77 3.81 -5.28 -10.35
CA ALA A 77 3.90 -6.73 -10.50
C ALA A 77 2.62 -7.33 -11.10
N VAL A 78 1.45 -6.85 -10.67
CA VAL A 78 0.17 -7.29 -11.23
C VAL A 78 0.03 -6.85 -12.68
N VAL A 79 0.21 -5.55 -12.97
CA VAL A 79 -0.02 -5.06 -14.34
C VAL A 79 0.95 -5.70 -15.34
N ALA A 80 2.20 -5.93 -14.91
CA ALA A 80 3.26 -6.59 -15.65
C ALA A 80 2.97 -8.06 -15.94
N GLY A 81 2.08 -8.69 -15.17
CA GLY A 81 1.77 -10.11 -15.27
C GLY A 81 2.71 -11.02 -14.48
N PHE A 82 3.49 -10.49 -13.53
CA PHE A 82 4.27 -11.29 -12.59
C PHE A 82 3.39 -11.95 -11.52
N ALA A 83 2.21 -11.38 -11.25
CA ALA A 83 1.21 -11.96 -10.36
C ALA A 83 -0.22 -11.71 -10.87
N PRO A 84 -1.18 -12.61 -10.58
CA PRO A 84 -2.59 -12.39 -10.92
C PRO A 84 -3.25 -11.33 -10.04
N VAL A 85 -2.84 -11.26 -8.77
CA VAL A 85 -3.26 -10.30 -7.75
C VAL A 85 -2.08 -9.98 -6.84
N ALA A 86 -2.10 -8.84 -6.17
CA ALA A 86 -1.12 -8.50 -5.14
C ALA A 86 -1.77 -7.77 -3.98
N LEU A 87 -1.21 -7.95 -2.79
CA LEU A 87 -1.63 -7.23 -1.61
C LEU A 87 -0.87 -5.91 -1.49
N GLY A 88 -1.50 -4.94 -0.84
CA GLY A 88 -0.90 -3.67 -0.49
C GLY A 88 -1.38 -3.20 0.87
N THR A 89 -0.77 -2.12 1.34
CA THR A 89 -1.12 -1.51 2.63
C THR A 89 -1.33 -0.03 2.44
N GLU A 90 -2.37 0.52 3.06
CA GLU A 90 -2.68 1.93 2.98
C GLU A 90 -2.90 2.53 4.36
N ILE A 91 -2.22 3.66 4.59
CA ILE A 91 -2.58 4.66 5.60
C ILE A 91 -3.49 5.69 4.92
N GLN A 92 -3.01 6.24 3.80
CA GLN A 92 -3.65 7.28 3.03
C GLN A 92 -3.24 7.16 1.56
N GLY A 93 -4.15 6.64 0.73
CA GLY A 93 -4.01 6.45 -0.72
C GLY A 93 -2.86 5.59 -1.24
N SER A 94 -2.12 4.90 -0.39
CA SER A 94 -1.06 3.98 -0.80
C SER A 94 -1.55 2.71 -1.53
N ILE A 95 -2.86 2.52 -1.67
CA ILE A 95 -3.50 1.57 -2.59
C ILE A 95 -4.23 2.33 -3.70
N SER A 96 -5.08 3.30 -3.35
CA SER A 96 -5.91 3.97 -4.36
C SER A 96 -5.08 4.75 -5.39
N CYS A 97 -4.01 5.40 -4.96
CA CYS A 97 -3.12 6.18 -5.82
C CYS A 97 -2.40 5.27 -6.82
N PRO A 98 -1.63 4.24 -6.38
CA PRO A 98 -0.94 3.37 -7.32
C PRO A 98 -1.87 2.60 -8.26
N ALA A 99 -3.04 2.14 -7.78
CA ALA A 99 -4.04 1.52 -8.66
C ALA A 99 -4.46 2.45 -9.80
N SER A 100 -4.72 3.73 -9.49
CA SER A 100 -5.16 4.72 -10.47
C SER A 100 -4.07 5.10 -11.48
N PHE A 101 -2.80 5.10 -11.07
CA PHE A 101 -1.65 5.44 -11.93
C PHE A 101 -1.23 4.29 -12.85
N ILE A 102 -1.72 3.07 -12.60
CA ILE A 102 -1.34 1.85 -13.32
C ILE A 102 -2.55 1.16 -13.96
N ALA A 103 -3.67 1.86 -14.04
CA ALA A 103 -4.91 1.37 -14.65
C ALA A 103 -5.35 0.00 -14.09
N LEU A 104 -5.24 -0.20 -12.78
CA LEU A 104 -5.72 -1.40 -12.07
C LEU A 104 -6.88 -1.08 -11.13
N TYR A 105 -7.59 -2.12 -10.74
CA TYR A 105 -8.52 -2.06 -9.62
C TYR A 105 -7.73 -2.16 -8.32
N GLY A 106 -7.99 -1.25 -7.39
CA GLY A 106 -7.41 -1.24 -6.05
C GLY A 106 -8.49 -1.14 -5.00
N PHE A 107 -8.49 -2.01 -4.01
CA PHE A 107 -9.47 -1.99 -2.93
C PHE A 107 -8.80 -1.98 -1.56
N LYS A 108 -9.04 -0.92 -0.78
CA LYS A 108 -8.66 -0.81 0.63
C LYS A 108 -9.85 -1.12 1.50
N THR A 109 -9.69 -2.07 2.42
CA THR A 109 -10.74 -2.44 3.37
C THR A 109 -10.98 -1.36 4.43
N SER A 110 -12.14 -1.42 5.09
CA SER A 110 -12.39 -0.65 6.31
C SER A 110 -11.35 -0.93 7.38
N THR A 111 -10.89 0.11 8.06
CA THR A 111 -9.86 -0.07 9.09
C THR A 111 -10.43 -0.86 10.27
N GLY A 112 -9.80 -2.01 10.55
CA GLY A 112 -10.23 -2.97 11.57
C GLY A 112 -11.03 -4.15 11.04
N LEU A 113 -11.43 -4.17 9.76
CA LEU A 113 -12.11 -5.31 9.15
C LEU A 113 -11.17 -6.52 9.01
N LEU A 114 -9.99 -6.31 8.44
CA LEU A 114 -8.95 -7.34 8.30
C LEU A 114 -7.87 -7.21 9.37
N SER A 115 -7.30 -8.36 9.74
CA SER A 115 -6.14 -8.42 10.62
C SER A 115 -4.94 -7.69 10.04
N ARG A 116 -4.17 -7.03 10.90
CA ARG A 116 -2.95 -6.29 10.53
C ARG A 116 -1.70 -6.88 11.19
N ALA A 117 -1.84 -8.05 11.82
CA ALA A 117 -0.72 -8.77 12.41
C ALA A 117 0.28 -9.18 11.33
N GLY A 118 1.56 -8.91 11.57
CA GLY A 118 2.64 -9.12 10.60
C GLY A 118 2.74 -8.08 9.49
N ILE A 119 1.94 -7.01 9.51
CA ILE A 119 2.17 -5.83 8.68
C ILE A 119 3.06 -4.86 9.46
N LEU A 120 4.12 -4.32 8.84
CA LEU A 120 4.93 -3.26 9.46
C LEU A 120 4.00 -2.11 9.91
N PRO A 121 4.02 -1.70 11.19
CA PRO A 121 3.16 -0.64 11.71
C PRO A 121 3.64 0.75 11.32
N SER A 122 2.72 1.57 10.82
CA SER A 122 2.96 3.01 10.65
C SER A 122 1.91 3.82 11.42
N SER A 123 0.63 3.45 11.32
CA SER A 123 -0.45 4.00 12.15
C SER A 123 -1.42 2.91 12.58
N THR A 124 -1.53 2.67 13.90
CA THR A 124 -2.50 1.70 14.44
C THR A 124 -3.96 2.08 14.14
N SER A 125 -4.23 3.38 13.96
CA SER A 125 -5.56 3.92 13.69
C SER A 125 -5.95 3.88 12.21
N PHE A 126 -4.98 3.96 11.29
CA PHE A 126 -5.27 4.13 9.86
C PHE A 126 -4.78 2.99 8.97
N ASP A 127 -3.77 2.23 9.40
CA ASP A 127 -3.25 1.12 8.60
C ASP A 127 -4.37 0.16 8.24
N SER A 128 -4.55 -0.05 6.93
CA SER A 128 -5.51 -1.02 6.40
C SER A 128 -4.90 -1.77 5.22
N PRO A 129 -5.02 -3.10 5.18
CA PRO A 129 -4.62 -3.89 4.04
C PRO A 129 -5.64 -3.74 2.90
N GLY A 130 -5.18 -4.06 1.71
CA GLY A 130 -6.02 -4.17 0.54
C GLY A 130 -5.32 -4.88 -0.59
N VAL A 131 -5.90 -4.77 -1.78
CA VAL A 131 -5.59 -5.67 -2.89
C VAL A 131 -5.65 -4.95 -4.23
N PHE A 132 -4.79 -5.40 -5.14
CA PHE A 132 -4.73 -4.98 -6.54
C PHE A 132 -5.11 -6.13 -7.46
N ALA A 133 -5.88 -5.81 -8.50
CA ALA A 133 -6.28 -6.77 -9.52
C ALA A 133 -6.51 -6.12 -10.89
N LYS A 134 -6.47 -6.94 -11.94
CA LYS A 134 -6.78 -6.55 -13.32
C LYS A 134 -8.28 -6.45 -13.61
N ILE A 135 -9.10 -7.03 -12.74
CA ILE A 135 -10.55 -7.05 -12.83
C ILE A 135 -11.11 -6.68 -11.47
N SER A 136 -12.39 -6.28 -11.43
CA SER A 136 -13.07 -6.13 -10.16
C SER A 136 -13.12 -7.52 -9.49
N MET A 137 -12.66 -7.58 -8.24
CA MET A 137 -12.65 -8.85 -7.54
C MET A 137 -13.96 -8.99 -6.76
N GLY A 138 -14.71 -10.06 -7.01
CA GLY A 138 -15.73 -10.51 -6.08
C GLY A 138 -15.10 -10.89 -4.73
N TYR A 139 -15.64 -10.34 -3.64
CA TYR A 139 -15.32 -10.82 -2.29
C TYR A 139 -15.95 -12.20 -2.14
N SER A 140 -15.16 -13.27 -2.00
CA SER A 140 -15.74 -14.56 -1.56
C SER A 140 -15.00 -15.24 -0.42
N LYS A 141 -13.82 -14.78 0.03
CA LYS A 141 -13.08 -15.50 1.10
C LYS A 141 -12.31 -14.70 2.15
N TYR A 142 -12.36 -13.36 2.16
CA TYR A 142 -11.60 -12.58 3.16
C TYR A 142 -12.36 -12.33 4.47
N ALA A 143 -13.68 -12.60 4.53
CA ALA A 143 -14.55 -12.24 5.67
C ALA A 143 -14.43 -13.16 6.89
N GLU A 144 -13.86 -14.36 6.76
CA GLU A 144 -13.88 -15.36 7.85
C GLU A 144 -12.85 -15.12 8.96
N HIS A 145 -11.84 -14.29 8.73
CA HIS A 145 -10.65 -14.29 9.57
C HIS A 145 -10.42 -12.90 10.19
N ARG A 146 -11.27 -12.54 11.16
CA ARG A 146 -11.25 -11.25 11.84
C ARG A 146 -10.35 -11.26 13.09
N HIS A 147 -9.76 -10.10 13.35
CA HIS A 147 -9.21 -9.65 14.64
C HIS A 147 -7.96 -10.36 15.19
N LYS A 148 -6.77 -10.02 14.65
CA LYS A 148 -5.56 -9.90 15.47
C LYS A 148 -5.07 -8.45 15.48
N MET A 149 -4.85 -7.92 16.67
CA MET A 149 -4.39 -6.55 16.91
C MET A 149 -2.99 -6.34 16.33
N LYS A 150 -2.74 -5.14 15.81
CA LYS A 150 -1.43 -4.78 15.26
C LYS A 150 -0.44 -4.56 16.41
N PRO A 151 0.71 -5.26 16.45
CA PRO A 151 1.78 -4.92 17.39
C PRO A 151 2.35 -3.54 17.05
N GLY A 152 2.80 -2.80 18.07
CA GLY A 152 3.55 -1.55 17.88
C GLY A 152 4.89 -1.79 17.16
N MET A 153 5.50 -0.72 16.65
CA MET A 153 6.76 -0.79 15.87
C MET A 153 7.86 -1.55 16.59
N GLU A 154 8.04 -1.32 17.89
CA GLU A 154 9.06 -1.98 18.70
C GLU A 154 8.83 -3.50 18.75
N LYS A 155 7.58 -3.93 18.99
CA LYS A 155 7.24 -5.36 19.01
C LYS A 155 7.44 -6.01 17.65
N PHE A 156 7.15 -5.29 16.56
CA PHE A 156 7.40 -5.80 15.21
C PHE A 156 8.90 -5.97 14.97
N LEU A 157 9.73 -4.96 15.24
CA LEU A 157 11.19 -5.04 15.05
C LEU A 157 11.82 -6.13 15.91
N GLN A 158 11.36 -6.29 17.16
CA GLN A 158 11.80 -7.36 18.05
C GLN A 158 11.50 -8.75 17.49
N SER A 159 10.39 -8.90 16.76
CA SER A 159 9.97 -10.19 16.18
C SER A 159 10.78 -10.63 14.96
N LEU A 160 11.58 -9.73 14.36
CA LEU A 160 12.41 -10.04 13.19
C LEU A 160 13.68 -10.80 13.60
N SER A 161 14.02 -11.84 12.87
CA SER A 161 15.31 -12.54 12.95
C SER A 161 16.24 -12.09 11.83
N GLY A 162 17.55 -12.36 11.92
CA GLY A 162 18.51 -11.99 10.86
C GLY A 162 18.88 -10.49 10.80
N THR A 163 18.50 -9.71 11.83
CA THR A 163 18.90 -8.30 11.99
C THR A 163 19.12 -7.94 13.46
N ASN A 164 20.05 -7.00 13.69
CA ASN A 164 20.32 -6.42 15.01
C ASN A 164 19.41 -5.22 15.33
N ILE A 165 18.54 -4.81 14.40
CA ILE A 165 17.60 -3.70 14.62
C ILE A 165 16.40 -4.20 15.42
N LYS A 166 16.28 -3.78 16.68
CA LYS A 166 15.19 -4.19 17.59
C LYS A 166 14.32 -3.03 18.05
N THR A 167 14.78 -1.81 17.85
CA THR A 167 14.08 -0.58 18.21
C THR A 167 14.12 0.43 17.08
N LEU A 168 13.23 1.43 17.14
CA LEU A 168 13.28 2.55 16.21
C LEU A 168 14.59 3.36 16.37
N ALA A 169 15.14 3.42 17.59
CA ALA A 169 16.41 4.08 17.85
C ALA A 169 17.57 3.37 17.13
N ASP A 170 17.59 2.04 17.11
CA ASP A 170 18.59 1.26 16.36
C ASP A 170 18.49 1.55 14.85
N LEU A 171 17.27 1.61 14.32
CA LEU A 171 17.03 1.90 12.90
C LEU A 171 17.53 3.30 12.53
N VAL A 172 17.21 4.31 13.35
CA VAL A 172 17.65 5.69 13.14
C VAL A 172 19.18 5.79 13.23
N LYS A 173 19.78 5.18 14.25
CA LYS A 173 21.23 5.13 14.42
C LYS A 173 21.92 4.50 13.22
N TRP A 174 21.43 3.34 12.75
CA TRP A 174 21.99 2.66 11.59
C TRP A 174 21.93 3.53 10.33
N ASN A 175 20.79 4.20 10.08
CA ASN A 175 20.63 5.09 8.93
C ASN A 175 21.58 6.30 8.99
N GLN A 176 21.83 6.85 10.20
CA GLN A 176 22.75 7.97 10.40
C GLN A 176 24.21 7.57 10.18
N GLU A 177 24.59 6.36 10.58
CA GLU A 177 25.93 5.82 10.37
C GLU A 177 26.20 5.44 8.89
N ARG A 178 25.14 5.14 8.11
CA ARG A 178 25.22 4.63 6.74
C ARG A 178 24.28 5.39 5.80
N PRO A 179 24.46 6.71 5.61
CA PRO A 179 23.55 7.55 4.83
C PRO A 179 23.50 7.19 3.35
N ASP A 180 24.58 6.63 2.81
CA ASP A 180 24.70 6.09 1.46
C ASP A 180 23.77 4.88 1.23
N LEU A 181 23.70 3.96 2.19
CA LEU A 181 22.84 2.77 2.11
C LEU A 181 21.39 3.02 2.56
N ALA A 182 21.18 4.02 3.42
CA ALA A 182 19.84 4.47 3.80
C ALA A 182 19.13 5.19 2.64
N GLY A 183 19.93 5.76 1.72
CA GLY A 183 19.53 6.54 0.56
C GLY A 183 18.66 7.76 0.87
N SER A 184 18.99 8.42 1.97
CA SER A 184 18.60 9.82 2.23
C SER A 184 19.77 10.52 2.91
N LYS A 185 20.17 11.68 2.38
CA LYS A 185 21.19 12.55 2.97
C LYS A 185 20.63 13.46 4.08
N ARG A 186 19.29 13.51 4.26
CA ARG A 186 18.66 14.37 5.27
C ARG A 186 18.41 13.58 6.55
N LYS A 187 18.56 14.27 7.71
CA LYS A 187 18.13 13.75 9.01
C LYS A 187 16.66 13.35 8.89
N THR A 188 16.39 12.08 9.16
CA THR A 188 15.04 11.47 9.26
C THR A 188 14.06 12.39 9.98
N CYS A 189 12.75 12.24 9.68
CA CYS A 189 11.67 12.89 10.43
C CYS A 189 12.02 12.99 11.92
N PRO A 190 11.95 14.20 12.52
CA PRO A 190 12.44 14.41 13.87
C PRO A 190 11.72 13.44 14.81
N THR A 191 12.50 12.62 15.52
CA THR A 191 12.06 11.83 16.69
C THR A 191 11.74 12.72 17.88
N LYS A 192 11.24 13.95 17.64
CA LYS A 192 10.71 14.77 18.72
C LYS A 192 9.58 13.97 19.31
N ASN A 193 9.91 13.36 20.44
CA ASN A 193 9.06 12.66 21.35
C ASN A 193 8.09 13.73 21.90
N THR A 194 7.18 14.21 21.06
CA THR A 194 6.07 15.01 21.50
C THR A 194 5.21 14.03 22.28
N LYS A 195 5.41 14.01 23.60
CA LYS A 195 4.50 13.37 24.57
C LYS A 195 3.04 13.77 24.38
N ARG A 196 2.76 14.74 23.50
CA ARG A 196 1.45 15.08 22.99
C ARG A 196 0.98 14.00 22.01
N ARG A 197 0.37 12.94 22.56
CA ARG A 197 -0.50 12.04 21.81
C ARG A 197 -1.60 12.91 21.19
N LEU A 198 -1.51 13.16 19.88
CA LEU A 198 -2.59 13.83 19.17
C LEU A 198 -3.84 12.95 19.33
N PRO A 199 -5.01 13.55 19.61
CA PRO A 199 -6.25 12.78 19.70
C PRO A 199 -6.48 12.08 18.36
N ASP A 200 -6.82 10.80 18.43
CA ASP A 200 -7.17 10.02 17.25
C ASP A 200 -8.39 10.66 16.57
N PRO A 201 -8.24 11.22 15.35
CA PRO A 201 -9.33 11.92 14.69
C PRO A 201 -10.41 10.96 14.20
N THR A 202 -10.21 9.64 14.24
CA THR A 202 -11.07 8.67 13.56
C THR A 202 -12.54 8.80 13.92
N ASN A 203 -12.86 8.90 15.20
CA ASN A 203 -14.26 9.04 15.62
C ASN A 203 -14.89 10.36 15.15
N SER A 204 -14.12 11.45 15.13
CA SER A 204 -14.63 12.75 14.65
C SER A 204 -14.77 12.75 13.13
N ALA A 205 -13.76 12.27 12.40
CA ALA A 205 -13.78 12.19 10.93
C ALA A 205 -14.87 11.24 10.42
N TRP A 206 -15.17 10.18 11.18
CA TRP A 206 -16.29 9.30 10.90
C TRP A 206 -17.62 9.97 11.25
N LYS A 207 -17.92 10.16 12.53
CA LYS A 207 -19.27 10.57 13.01
C LYS A 207 -19.65 12.01 12.69
N LYS A 208 -18.67 12.92 12.58
CA LYS A 208 -18.90 14.33 12.26
C LYS A 208 -18.45 14.71 10.85
N GLY A 209 -17.98 13.74 10.07
CA GLY A 209 -17.47 13.93 8.73
C GLY A 209 -18.27 13.08 7.74
N LEU A 210 -17.69 11.95 7.34
CA LEU A 210 -18.25 11.14 6.25
C LEU A 210 -19.64 10.57 6.57
N GLU A 211 -19.89 10.11 7.80
CA GLU A 211 -21.21 9.55 8.15
C GLU A 211 -22.32 10.58 7.99
N LEU A 212 -22.08 11.83 8.41
CA LEU A 212 -23.05 12.92 8.23
C LEU A 212 -23.31 13.22 6.76
N VAL A 213 -22.29 13.12 5.89
CA VAL A 213 -22.48 13.34 4.45
C VAL A 213 -23.32 12.21 3.85
N PHE A 214 -23.03 10.97 4.21
CA PHE A 214 -23.83 9.83 3.76
C PHE A 214 -25.28 9.93 4.23
N ASP A 215 -25.54 10.29 5.49
CA ASP A 215 -26.90 10.41 6.04
C ASP A 215 -27.65 11.61 5.47
N LYS A 216 -26.99 12.77 5.36
CA LYS A 216 -27.63 14.01 4.90
C LYS A 216 -28.12 13.91 3.46
N TYR A 217 -27.39 13.21 2.61
CA TYR A 217 -27.65 13.12 1.17
C TYR A 217 -28.15 11.74 0.73
N ASP A 218 -28.39 10.82 1.67
CA ASP A 218 -28.84 9.45 1.42
C ASP A 218 -27.98 8.74 0.34
N LEU A 219 -26.67 8.66 0.60
CA LEU A 219 -25.69 8.16 -0.36
C LEU A 219 -25.26 6.72 -0.06
N ASP A 220 -25.05 5.94 -1.12
CA ASP A 220 -24.40 4.62 -1.05
C ASP A 220 -22.87 4.71 -1.16
N ALA A 221 -22.38 5.65 -1.97
CA ALA A 221 -20.95 5.89 -2.17
C ALA A 221 -20.68 7.35 -2.58
N ILE A 222 -19.46 7.81 -2.29
CA ILE A 222 -18.95 9.09 -2.76
C ILE A 222 -17.90 8.84 -3.84
N VAL A 223 -18.02 9.51 -4.98
CA VAL A 223 -17.11 9.35 -6.14
C VAL A 223 -16.29 10.62 -6.36
N ALA A 224 -14.99 10.45 -6.60
CA ALA A 224 -14.07 11.53 -6.97
C ALA A 224 -12.92 10.95 -7.80
N PRO A 225 -12.03 11.75 -8.41
CA PRO A 225 -10.76 11.22 -8.91
C PRO A 225 -10.01 10.46 -7.79
N ALA A 226 -9.42 9.31 -8.13
CA ALA A 226 -8.92 8.33 -7.16
C ALA A 226 -7.84 8.86 -6.20
N TRP A 227 -7.08 9.86 -6.66
CA TRP A 227 -6.09 10.57 -5.87
C TRP A 227 -6.51 12.02 -5.65
N THR A 228 -7.20 12.26 -4.55
CA THR A 228 -7.68 13.57 -4.09
C THR A 228 -7.68 13.62 -2.56
N GLN A 229 -8.07 14.76 -1.98
CA GLN A 229 -8.32 14.92 -0.54
C GLN A 229 -9.34 13.91 0.02
N MET A 230 -10.16 13.30 -0.84
CA MET A 230 -11.05 12.19 -0.47
C MET A 230 -10.30 11.01 0.18
N SER A 231 -9.04 10.81 -0.20
CA SER A 231 -8.18 9.80 0.42
C SER A 231 -7.93 10.03 1.90
N ILE A 232 -7.83 11.29 2.32
CA ILE A 232 -7.60 11.70 3.71
C ILE A 232 -8.86 11.45 4.54
N TYR A 233 -10.02 11.88 4.06
CA TYR A 233 -11.27 11.70 4.79
C TYR A 233 -11.62 10.22 4.98
N ALA A 234 -11.42 9.40 3.94
CA ALA A 234 -11.64 7.96 4.05
C ALA A 234 -10.62 7.27 4.97
N ALA A 235 -9.35 7.66 4.90
CA ALA A 235 -8.31 7.17 5.81
C ALA A 235 -8.65 7.48 7.27
N TRP A 236 -8.96 8.75 7.56
CA TRP A 236 -9.22 9.19 8.93
C TRP A 236 -10.49 8.56 9.49
N SER A 237 -11.59 8.52 8.73
CA SER A 237 -12.82 7.85 9.17
C SER A 237 -12.70 6.32 9.29
N GLY A 238 -11.68 5.72 8.68
CA GLY A 238 -11.53 4.26 8.57
C GLY A 238 -12.45 3.62 7.52
N SER A 239 -13.02 4.40 6.62
CA SER A 239 -13.96 3.95 5.58
C SER A 239 -13.26 3.17 4.46
N PRO A 240 -13.93 2.19 3.82
CA PRO A 240 -13.35 1.44 2.72
C PRO A 240 -13.23 2.31 1.48
N ARG A 241 -12.28 1.97 0.59
CA ARG A 241 -12.08 2.68 -0.68
C ARG A 241 -11.82 1.73 -1.83
N ALA A 242 -12.40 2.07 -2.97
CA ALA A 242 -12.08 1.45 -4.25
C ALA A 242 -11.44 2.49 -5.17
N ALA A 243 -10.49 2.07 -5.98
CA ALA A 243 -9.99 2.80 -7.13
C ALA A 243 -10.22 1.93 -8.36
N VAL A 244 -10.78 2.51 -9.41
CA VAL A 244 -11.07 1.84 -10.68
C VAL A 244 -10.39 2.59 -11.83
N PRO A 245 -9.93 1.88 -12.87
CA PRO A 245 -9.33 2.51 -14.04
C PRO A 245 -10.38 3.30 -14.83
N LEU A 246 -10.05 4.52 -15.24
CA LEU A 246 -10.95 5.35 -16.07
C LEU A 246 -10.38 5.57 -17.47
N SER A 247 -9.19 6.16 -17.58
CA SER A 247 -8.56 6.46 -18.87
C SER A 247 -7.07 6.78 -18.69
N GLN A 248 -6.46 7.45 -19.67
CA GLN A 248 -5.08 7.95 -19.64
C GLN A 248 -4.99 9.40 -20.10
N TYR A 249 -3.98 10.10 -19.61
CA TYR A 249 -3.59 11.42 -20.10
C TYR A 249 -2.89 11.31 -21.47
N LYS A 250 -2.65 12.45 -22.14
CA LYS A 250 -1.96 12.51 -23.44
C LYS A 250 -0.57 11.88 -23.42
N ASN A 251 0.11 11.88 -22.27
CA ASN A 251 1.42 11.26 -22.07
C ASN A 251 1.34 9.75 -21.77
N LYS A 252 0.20 9.11 -22.04
CA LYS A 252 -0.10 7.69 -21.75
C LYS A 252 -0.20 7.32 -20.26
N LYS A 253 -0.05 8.26 -19.32
CA LYS A 253 -0.18 7.99 -17.89
C LYS A 253 -1.64 7.69 -17.53
N PRO A 254 -1.96 6.52 -16.95
CA PRO A 254 -3.32 6.22 -16.49
C PRO A 254 -3.81 7.13 -15.38
N TYR A 255 -5.14 7.30 -15.30
CA TYR A 255 -5.84 7.84 -14.14
C TYR A 255 -7.14 7.09 -13.89
N GLY A 256 -7.65 7.18 -12.68
CA GLY A 256 -8.80 6.41 -12.21
C GLY A 256 -9.80 7.22 -11.40
N LEU A 257 -10.98 6.62 -11.21
CA LEU A 257 -12.00 7.09 -10.27
C LEU A 257 -11.84 6.38 -8.93
N GLY A 258 -12.08 7.10 -7.86
CA GLY A 258 -12.11 6.60 -6.49
C GLY A 258 -13.53 6.61 -5.95
N PHE A 259 -13.89 5.56 -5.25
CA PHE A 259 -15.14 5.42 -4.53
C PHE A 259 -14.85 5.27 -3.03
N VAL A 260 -15.62 5.95 -2.21
CA VAL A 260 -15.63 5.79 -0.75
C VAL A 260 -16.99 5.25 -0.35
N GLY A 261 -17.01 4.14 0.38
CA GLY A 261 -18.23 3.58 0.97
C GLY A 261 -18.36 3.99 2.44
N ARG A 262 -19.50 3.66 3.05
CA ARG A 262 -19.66 3.76 4.50
C ARG A 262 -18.65 2.86 5.21
N ARG A 263 -18.23 3.24 6.43
CA ARG A 263 -17.35 2.40 7.25
C ARG A 263 -18.02 1.04 7.50
N PHE A 264 -17.29 -0.04 7.22
CA PHE A 264 -17.78 -1.43 7.20
C PHE A 264 -18.80 -1.76 6.12
N GLY A 265 -19.09 -0.84 5.19
CA GLY A 265 -19.86 -1.07 3.96
C GLY A 265 -19.02 -1.62 2.80
N ASP A 266 -17.97 -2.38 3.09
CA ASP A 266 -17.01 -2.90 2.10
C ASP A 266 -17.70 -3.73 1.01
N GLU A 267 -18.69 -4.53 1.38
CA GLU A 267 -19.45 -5.38 0.45
C GLU A 267 -20.21 -4.56 -0.59
N GLN A 268 -20.95 -3.54 -0.15
CA GLN A 268 -21.68 -2.64 -1.03
C GLN A 268 -20.72 -1.90 -1.97
N LEU A 269 -19.58 -1.44 -1.45
CA LEU A 269 -18.56 -0.77 -2.26
C LEU A 269 -17.96 -1.70 -3.33
N LEU A 270 -17.80 -2.99 -3.03
CA LEU A 270 -17.36 -3.99 -4.01
C LEU A 270 -18.42 -4.28 -5.07
N GLN A 271 -19.70 -4.31 -4.67
CA GLN A 271 -20.79 -4.42 -5.64
C GLN A 271 -20.77 -3.24 -6.62
N ILE A 272 -20.57 -2.02 -6.13
CA ILE A 272 -20.40 -0.82 -6.98
C ILE A 272 -19.18 -0.97 -7.91
N MET A 273 -18.06 -1.48 -7.41
CA MET A 273 -16.86 -1.72 -8.21
C MET A 273 -17.08 -2.77 -9.31
N ASN A 274 -17.84 -3.82 -9.02
CA ASN A 274 -18.20 -4.85 -9.99
C ASN A 274 -19.17 -4.31 -11.05
N LEU A 275 -20.16 -3.51 -10.64
CA LEU A 275 -21.06 -2.80 -11.54
C LEU A 275 -20.29 -1.85 -12.46
N TYR A 276 -19.28 -1.15 -11.93
CA TYR A 276 -18.40 -0.31 -12.73
C TYR A 276 -17.68 -1.13 -13.81
N GLU A 277 -17.07 -2.27 -13.45
CA GLU A 277 -16.34 -3.11 -14.41
C GLU A 277 -17.21 -3.57 -15.58
N ILE A 278 -18.46 -3.97 -15.32
CA ILE A 278 -19.35 -4.45 -16.39
C ILE A 278 -19.95 -3.31 -17.22
N SER A 279 -20.00 -2.09 -16.67
CA SER A 279 -20.66 -0.93 -17.30
C SER A 279 -19.70 -0.04 -18.07
N PHE A 280 -18.41 -0.04 -17.71
CA PHE A 280 -17.40 0.84 -18.31
C PHE A 280 -16.43 0.07 -19.22
N PRO A 281 -15.72 0.77 -20.13
CA PRO A 281 -14.71 0.15 -20.96
C PRO A 281 -13.65 -0.58 -20.14
N ARG A 282 -13.12 -1.67 -20.71
CA ARG A 282 -12.01 -2.40 -20.09
C ARG A 282 -10.82 -1.47 -19.87
N ARG A 283 -10.11 -1.72 -18.77
CA ARG A 283 -8.88 -1.03 -18.43
C ARG A 283 -7.89 -1.02 -19.59
N LEU A 284 -7.09 0.03 -19.67
CA LEU A 284 -5.97 0.11 -20.59
C LEU A 284 -4.90 -0.92 -20.19
N THR A 285 -4.40 -1.69 -21.15
CA THR A 285 -3.24 -2.55 -20.96
C THR A 285 -1.99 -1.83 -21.44
N PRO A 286 -0.85 -1.91 -20.73
CA PRO A 286 0.38 -1.33 -21.24
C PRO A 286 0.82 -2.09 -22.50
N GLU A 287 1.62 -1.43 -23.35
CA GLU A 287 2.28 -2.12 -24.46
C GLU A 287 3.11 -3.30 -23.91
N ARG A 288 3.19 -4.41 -24.67
CA ARG A 288 3.89 -5.62 -24.21
C ARG A 288 5.29 -5.24 -23.73
N MET A 289 5.59 -5.56 -22.47
CA MET A 289 6.93 -5.36 -21.93
C MET A 289 7.91 -6.25 -22.68
N HIS A 290 8.70 -5.64 -23.57
CA HIS A 290 9.82 -6.34 -24.20
C HIS A 290 10.92 -6.53 -23.16
N TRP A 291 11.10 -7.76 -22.68
CA TRP A 291 12.07 -8.11 -21.63
C TRP A 291 13.49 -7.57 -21.89
N LYS A 292 13.91 -7.47 -23.16
CA LYS A 292 15.21 -6.89 -23.57
C LYS A 292 15.38 -5.40 -23.20
N ARG A 293 14.28 -4.66 -23.07
CA ARG A 293 14.25 -3.24 -22.70
C ARG A 293 14.24 -3.05 -21.17
N TRP A 294 13.62 -3.99 -20.46
CA TRP A 294 13.38 -3.94 -19.01
C TRP A 294 14.45 -4.65 -18.18
N GLY A 295 15.15 -5.65 -18.74
CA GLY A 295 16.26 -6.34 -18.06
C GLY A 295 17.46 -5.43 -17.75
N LYS A 296 17.53 -4.23 -18.35
CA LYS A 296 18.52 -3.20 -18.01
C LYS A 296 18.08 -2.27 -16.86
N LEU A 297 16.80 -2.31 -16.47
CA LEU A 297 16.20 -1.44 -15.43
C LEU A 297 15.91 -2.17 -14.12
N LEU A 298 15.93 -3.50 -14.12
CA LEU A 298 15.85 -4.30 -12.90
C LEU A 298 17.24 -4.40 -12.27
N PRO A 299 17.43 -4.05 -10.98
CA PRO A 299 18.59 -4.49 -10.23
C PRO A 299 18.68 -6.02 -10.33
N ALA A 300 19.90 -6.56 -10.39
CA ALA A 300 20.21 -7.98 -10.64
C ALA A 300 19.59 -9.01 -9.65
N ALA A 301 18.69 -8.60 -8.76
CA ALA A 301 18.05 -9.44 -7.75
C ALA A 301 16.88 -10.30 -8.26
N TRP A 302 16.48 -10.18 -9.53
CA TRP A 302 15.34 -10.92 -10.10
C TRP A 302 15.70 -11.86 -11.26
N THR A 303 16.97 -12.12 -11.52
CA THR A 303 17.36 -13.23 -12.40
C THR A 303 17.31 -14.52 -11.61
N CYS A 304 16.24 -15.31 -11.79
CA CYS A 304 16.32 -16.75 -11.53
C CYS A 304 17.48 -17.31 -12.37
N GLN A 305 18.50 -17.83 -11.69
CA GLN A 305 19.33 -18.89 -12.26
C GLN A 305 18.57 -20.21 -12.18
#